data_AF-A0A2T7CS00-F1
#
_entry.id   AF-A0A2T7CS00-F1
#
_cell.length_a   1.000
_cell.length_b   1.000
_cell.length_c   1.000
_cell.angle_alpha   90.00
_cell.angle_beta   90.00
_cell.angle_gamma   90.00
#
_symmetry.space_group_name_H-M   'P 1'
#
loop_
_entity.id
_entity.type
_entity.pdbx_description
1 polymer ?
#
loop_
_entity_poly.entity_id
_entity_poly.type
_entity_poly.pdbx_seq_one_letter_code
_entity_poly.pdbx_strand_id
1 'polypeptide(L)'
;MDSACDEALHAIRSCFMDEFFRRIQHHARMVRLWTVQDQLTAVKILCTFFRSSPENINDTRCVAAFASLMLSPHVTVVCACAGTLPSLSIVPGFAFAVARAYCNLLEVFPPQSSLQICSAVLVLDRLKQISMTMVDHPRFDELALDVLAALANPNFAVRKKVLNLAVSFLTPGNVRDVLRILMNELDLAATSDIPIEYQKMLEEAITECHSAYRESIMQIILDPKYLVFIDCIRYIKDIMDYNTLLGPQLLKCLLRALRHVRSSPVCAAAVWAISVCSDSLLETRGAMVAILPLFKDLMDRRDIEKLIIGGGEVEHECMLASYCYGVKERDAQEQHLQPWLMEMEELLFVHIGLTRQADGSYAIASSSKSSASSEDVPSLDHTDNLAFLMQSGDALLADFVEDMLSKLVDEDEE
;
A
#
# COMPACT_ATOMS: atom_id res chain seq x y z
N MET A 1 52.21 24.79 40.47
CA MET A 1 51.18 24.23 41.38
C MET A 1 49.80 24.25 40.73
N ASP A 2 49.48 25.26 39.91
CA ASP A 2 48.20 25.33 39.19
C ASP A 2 47.95 24.13 38.25
N SER A 3 48.96 23.66 37.50
CA SER A 3 48.83 22.49 36.59
C SER A 3 48.40 21.19 37.28
N ALA A 4 48.92 20.92 38.49
CA ALA A 4 48.60 19.68 39.21
C ALA A 4 47.21 19.73 39.87
N CYS A 5 46.75 20.93 40.25
CA CYS A 5 45.40 21.15 40.75
C CYS A 5 44.38 21.00 39.61
N ASP A 6 44.67 21.56 38.44
CA ASP A 6 43.84 21.43 37.24
C ASP A 6 43.76 19.97 36.76
N GLU A 7 44.87 19.24 36.78
CA GLU A 7 44.89 17.80 36.48
C GLU A 7 44.08 16.97 37.50
N ALA A 8 44.20 17.28 38.80
CA ALA A 8 43.43 16.60 39.84
C ALA A 8 41.92 16.89 39.72
N LEU A 9 41.54 18.15 39.46
CA LEU A 9 40.15 18.53 39.22
C LEU A 9 39.58 17.88 37.96
N HIS A 10 40.38 17.78 36.89
CA HIS A 10 40.00 17.07 35.68
C HIS A 10 39.81 15.57 35.94
N ALA A 11 40.70 14.93 36.69
CA ALA A 11 40.61 13.51 37.04
C ALA A 11 39.38 13.20 37.90
N ILE A 12 39.12 14.04 38.93
CA ILE A 12 37.93 13.92 39.78
C ILE A 12 36.66 14.08 38.92
N ARG A 13 36.62 15.10 38.05
CA ARG A 13 35.49 15.33 37.14
C ARG A 13 35.27 14.14 36.21
N SER A 14 36.33 13.54 35.68
CA SER A 14 36.26 12.36 34.82
C SER A 14 35.68 11.16 35.58
N CYS A 15 36.14 10.92 36.81
CA CYS A 15 35.65 9.83 37.65
C CYS A 15 34.15 9.98 37.99
N PHE A 16 33.70 11.20 38.35
CA PHE A 16 32.28 11.45 38.61
C PHE A 16 31.42 11.28 37.36
N MET A 17 31.93 11.67 36.18
CA MET A 17 31.23 11.47 34.91
C MET A 17 31.07 9.98 34.60
N ASP A 18 32.09 9.17 34.84
CA ASP A 18 32.06 7.71 34.63
C ASP A 18 31.12 6.99 35.60
N GLU A 19 31.07 7.42 36.86
CA GLU A 19 30.13 6.87 37.85
C GLU A 19 28.68 7.22 37.50
N PHE A 20 28.43 8.50 37.16
CA PHE A 20 27.09 8.94 36.77
C PHE A 20 26.65 8.26 35.47
N PHE A 21 27.56 8.11 34.50
CA PHE A 21 27.29 7.37 33.27
C PHE A 21 26.91 5.90 33.53
N ARG A 22 27.65 5.20 34.42
CA ARG A 22 27.28 3.85 34.85
C ARG A 22 25.90 3.81 35.50
N ARG A 23 25.56 4.82 36.31
CA ARG A 23 24.23 4.93 36.92
C ARG A 23 23.13 5.11 35.87
N ILE A 24 23.37 5.90 34.81
CA ILE A 24 22.47 6.05 33.66
C ILE A 24 22.26 4.69 32.99
N GLN A 25 23.34 3.96 32.69
CA GLN A 25 23.26 2.65 32.04
C GLN A 25 22.46 1.63 32.88
N HIS A 26 22.68 1.60 34.20
CA HIS A 26 21.99 0.68 35.09
C HIS A 26 20.48 0.98 35.22
N HIS A 27 20.08 2.25 35.08
CA HIS A 27 18.70 2.69 35.27
C HIS A 27 18.09 3.33 34.02
N ALA A 28 18.52 2.91 32.83
CA ALA A 28 18.23 3.57 31.56
C ALA A 28 16.76 4.00 31.38
N ARG A 29 15.81 3.09 31.63
CA ARG A 29 14.36 3.37 31.47
C ARG A 29 13.75 4.26 32.57
N MET A 30 14.43 4.40 33.70
CA MET A 30 13.97 5.15 34.88
C MET A 30 14.62 6.53 34.98
N VAL A 31 15.57 6.87 34.10
CA VAL A 31 16.24 8.19 34.08
C VAL A 31 15.22 9.33 33.96
N ARG A 32 14.09 9.11 33.27
CA ARG A 32 12.98 10.09 33.18
C ARG A 32 12.29 10.42 34.50
N LEU A 33 12.53 9.64 35.55
CA LEU A 33 11.98 9.83 36.90
C LEU A 33 12.96 10.56 37.83
N TRP A 34 14.18 10.83 37.38
CA TRP A 34 15.17 11.57 38.18
C TRP A 34 14.80 13.05 38.31
N THR A 35 15.55 13.79 39.12
CA THR A 35 15.36 15.25 39.21
C THR A 35 15.62 15.92 37.86
N VAL A 36 15.00 17.07 37.59
CA VAL A 36 15.22 17.83 36.35
C VAL A 36 16.71 18.09 36.11
N GLN A 37 17.45 18.43 37.16
CA GLN A 37 18.88 18.72 37.09
C GLN A 37 19.70 17.48 36.72
N ASP A 38 19.38 16.32 37.29
CA ASP A 38 20.04 15.05 36.97
C ASP A 38 19.71 14.61 35.54
N GLN A 39 18.48 14.82 35.08
CA GLN A 39 18.09 14.53 33.69
C GLN A 39 18.86 15.38 32.70
N LEU A 40 18.97 16.70 32.94
CA LEU A 40 19.76 17.60 32.09
C LEU A 40 21.25 17.24 32.10
N THR A 41 21.76 16.78 33.25
CA THR A 41 23.13 16.27 33.38
C THR A 41 23.30 14.97 32.59
N ALA A 42 22.32 14.07 32.65
CA ALA A 42 22.31 12.84 31.87
C ALA A 42 22.31 13.09 30.35
N VAL A 43 21.49 14.03 29.86
CA VAL A 43 21.51 14.45 28.45
C VAL A 43 22.90 14.92 28.05
N LYS A 44 23.53 15.80 28.84
CA LYS A 44 24.88 16.30 28.55
C LYS A 44 25.92 15.18 28.49
N ILE A 45 25.91 14.27 29.47
CA ILE A 45 26.84 13.14 29.58
C ILE A 45 26.68 12.19 28.39
N LEU A 46 25.44 11.81 28.06
CA LEU A 46 25.15 10.96 26.91
C LEU A 46 25.64 11.62 25.62
N CYS A 47 25.33 12.90 25.42
CA CYS A 47 25.79 13.67 24.26
C CYS A 47 27.32 13.78 24.16
N THR A 48 28.03 13.96 25.26
CA THR A 48 29.51 13.94 25.24
C THR A 48 30.04 12.56 24.88
N PHE A 49 29.46 11.51 25.47
CA PHE A 49 29.89 10.14 25.24
C PHE A 49 29.68 9.70 23.77
N PHE A 50 28.50 9.95 23.20
CA PHE A 50 28.21 9.61 21.80
C PHE A 50 29.14 10.31 20.80
N ARG A 51 29.61 11.53 21.11
CA ARG A 51 30.57 12.25 20.27
C ARG A 51 32.01 11.74 20.41
N SER A 52 32.38 11.31 21.61
CA SER A 52 33.74 10.84 21.91
C SER A 52 34.00 9.39 21.47
N SER A 53 32.97 8.56 21.33
CA SER A 53 33.13 7.15 20.95
C SER A 53 31.93 6.64 20.14
N PRO A 54 31.95 6.79 18.80
CA PRO A 54 30.89 6.32 17.92
C PRO A 54 30.71 4.79 17.93
N GLU A 55 31.69 4.01 18.38
CA GLU A 55 31.56 2.55 18.48
C GLU A 55 30.56 2.08 19.55
N ASN A 56 30.26 2.91 20.56
CA ASN A 56 29.37 2.56 21.68
C ASN A 56 27.88 2.88 21.44
N ILE A 57 27.48 3.29 20.23
CA ILE A 57 26.06 3.49 19.87
C ILE A 57 25.24 2.21 20.08
N ASN A 58 25.90 1.06 19.95
CA ASN A 58 25.29 -0.25 20.15
C ASN A 58 24.98 -0.57 21.62
N ASP A 59 25.38 0.27 22.58
CA ASP A 59 24.90 0.10 23.96
C ASP A 59 23.42 0.47 24.01
N THR A 60 22.59 -0.57 23.94
CA THR A 60 21.13 -0.49 24.00
C THR A 60 20.64 0.25 25.24
N ARG A 61 21.43 0.29 26.32
CA ARG A 61 21.11 1.04 27.55
C ARG A 61 21.26 2.54 27.36
N CYS A 62 22.26 3.00 26.62
CA CYS A 62 22.45 4.43 26.32
C CYS A 62 21.34 4.94 25.40
N VAL A 63 20.99 4.18 24.38
CA VAL A 63 19.84 4.48 23.49
C VAL A 63 18.54 4.48 24.28
N ALA A 64 18.29 3.47 25.11
CA ALA A 64 17.09 3.40 25.94
C ALA A 64 17.01 4.55 26.96
N ALA A 65 18.15 4.96 27.53
CA ALA A 65 18.22 6.11 28.43
C ALA A 65 17.88 7.42 27.71
N PHE A 66 18.45 7.64 26.53
CA PHE A 66 18.15 8.82 25.73
C PHE A 66 16.68 8.85 25.26
N ALA A 67 16.16 7.73 24.77
CA ALA A 67 14.75 7.58 24.41
C ALA A 67 13.81 7.77 25.62
N SER A 68 14.19 7.27 26.80
CA SER A 68 13.45 7.51 28.04
C SER A 68 13.43 9.00 28.41
N LEU A 69 14.55 9.72 28.25
CA LEU A 69 14.64 11.15 28.53
C LEU A 69 13.77 11.99 27.58
N MET A 70 13.56 11.55 26.34
CA MET A 70 12.62 12.19 25.41
C MET A 70 11.15 12.04 25.84
N LEU A 71 10.84 11.06 26.69
CA LEU A 71 9.52 10.90 27.34
C LEU A 71 9.48 11.51 28.75
N SER A 72 10.42 12.41 29.06
CA SER A 72 10.43 13.12 30.34
C SER A 72 9.12 13.90 30.54
N PRO A 73 8.57 13.94 31.76
CA PRO A 73 7.44 14.83 32.07
C PRO A 73 7.84 16.32 32.03
N HIS A 74 9.13 16.64 31.92
CA HIS A 74 9.64 18.01 31.95
C HIS A 74 10.01 18.49 30.55
N VAL A 75 9.23 19.45 30.03
CA VAL A 75 9.41 20.04 28.68
C VAL A 75 10.83 20.55 28.46
N THR A 76 11.48 21.14 29.47
CA THR A 76 12.89 21.59 29.37
C THR A 76 13.85 20.47 29.02
N VAL A 77 13.64 19.26 29.55
CA VAL A 77 14.47 18.09 29.25
C VAL A 77 14.20 17.57 27.85
N VAL A 78 12.91 17.49 27.46
CA VAL A 78 12.52 17.08 26.10
C VAL A 78 13.10 18.03 25.06
N CYS A 79 13.02 19.35 25.28
CA CYS A 79 13.62 20.35 24.41
C CYS A 79 15.15 20.22 24.33
N ALA A 80 15.83 19.89 25.43
CA ALA A 80 17.26 19.63 25.43
C ALA A 80 17.63 18.39 24.60
N CYS A 81 16.85 17.31 24.70
CA CYS A 81 17.04 16.11 23.88
C CYS A 81 16.77 16.43 22.40
N ALA A 82 15.63 17.04 22.09
CA ALA A 82 15.22 17.43 20.75
C ALA A 82 16.23 18.37 20.07
N GLY A 83 16.81 19.31 20.81
CA GLY A 83 17.81 20.25 20.31
C GLY A 83 19.19 19.62 20.08
N THR A 84 19.52 18.53 20.76
CA THR A 84 20.79 17.82 20.58
C THR A 84 20.73 16.74 19.51
N LEU A 85 19.54 16.23 19.19
CA LEU A 85 19.32 15.14 18.25
C LEU A 85 19.97 15.36 16.85
N PRO A 86 19.87 16.54 16.20
CA PRO A 86 20.52 16.76 14.90
C PRO A 86 22.06 16.72 14.96
N SER A 87 22.64 17.02 16.12
CA SER A 87 24.10 16.93 16.29
C SER A 87 24.57 15.49 16.54
N LEU A 88 23.68 14.62 16.98
CA LEU A 88 23.95 13.20 17.24
C LEU A 88 23.59 12.30 16.06
N SER A 89 22.78 12.78 15.11
CA SER A 89 22.42 12.04 13.91
C SER A 89 23.57 11.87 12.90
N ILE A 90 24.68 12.60 13.08
CA ILE A 90 25.94 12.35 12.34
C ILE A 90 26.50 10.96 12.65
N VAL A 91 26.14 10.40 13.80
CA VAL A 91 26.64 9.11 14.24
C VAL A 91 25.76 7.99 13.64
N PRO A 92 26.28 7.15 12.72
CA PRO A 92 25.46 6.19 11.98
C PRO A 92 24.73 5.22 12.90
N GLY A 93 23.44 4.98 12.66
CA GLY A 93 22.61 4.04 13.44
C GLY A 93 22.06 4.57 14.77
N PHE A 94 22.59 5.67 15.33
CA PHE A 94 22.05 6.26 16.57
C PHE A 94 20.62 6.78 16.37
N ALA A 95 20.42 7.60 15.32
CA ALA A 95 19.10 8.12 14.98
C ALA A 95 18.08 6.99 14.77
N PHE A 96 18.48 5.92 14.07
CA PHE A 96 17.67 4.73 13.86
C PHE A 96 17.27 4.07 15.19
N ALA A 97 18.25 3.78 16.04
CA ALA A 97 18.02 3.09 17.30
C ALA A 97 17.15 3.93 18.25
N VAL A 98 17.34 5.24 18.27
CA VAL A 98 16.55 6.18 19.07
C VAL A 98 15.11 6.31 18.54
N ALA A 99 14.90 6.40 17.23
CA ALA A 99 13.58 6.45 16.62
C ALA A 99 12.77 5.20 17.00
N ARG A 100 13.36 4.01 16.80
CA ARG A 100 12.76 2.72 17.18
C ARG A 100 12.45 2.64 18.67
N ALA A 101 13.42 2.95 19.52
CA ALA A 101 13.24 2.89 20.97
C ALA A 101 12.18 3.88 21.48
N TYR A 102 12.11 5.08 20.90
CA TYR A 102 11.15 6.09 21.27
C TYR A 102 9.71 5.68 20.89
N CYS A 103 9.48 5.20 19.67
CA CYS A 103 8.16 4.71 19.23
C CYS A 103 7.67 3.55 20.09
N ASN A 104 8.53 2.56 20.37
CA ASN A 104 8.19 1.46 21.27
C ASN A 104 7.82 1.93 22.69
N LEU A 105 8.52 2.94 23.21
CA LEU A 105 8.18 3.49 24.52
C LEU A 105 6.91 4.34 24.49
N LEU A 106 6.57 4.99 23.37
CA LEU A 106 5.37 5.79 23.19
C LEU A 106 4.10 4.93 23.14
N GLU A 107 4.21 3.71 22.63
CA GLU A 107 3.19 2.66 22.72
C GLU A 107 2.95 2.25 24.18
N VAL A 108 4.01 1.91 24.91
CA VAL A 108 3.93 1.44 26.31
C VAL A 108 3.54 2.56 27.28
N PHE A 109 3.95 3.80 27.01
CA PHE A 109 3.72 4.97 27.86
C PHE A 109 3.03 6.09 27.07
N PRO A 110 1.73 5.95 26.75
CA PRO A 110 1.00 6.96 26.02
C PRO A 110 0.92 8.27 26.83
N PRO A 111 1.00 9.44 26.19
CA PRO A 111 0.95 10.73 26.86
C PRO A 111 -0.43 10.95 27.49
N GLN A 112 -0.43 11.40 28.74
CA GLN A 112 -1.63 11.55 29.59
C GLN A 112 -2.06 13.01 29.79
N SER A 113 -1.31 13.98 29.24
CA SER A 113 -1.59 15.41 29.39
C SER A 113 -1.28 16.19 28.11
N SER A 114 -1.86 17.38 27.98
CA SER A 114 -1.61 18.29 26.84
C SER A 114 -0.12 18.61 26.66
N LEU A 115 0.60 18.84 27.77
CA LEU A 115 2.04 19.08 27.74
C LEU A 115 2.84 17.86 27.25
N GLN A 116 2.43 16.65 27.64
CA GLN A 116 3.07 15.42 27.17
C GLN A 116 2.75 15.16 25.69
N ILE A 117 1.52 15.45 25.23
CA ILE A 117 1.14 15.38 23.82
C ILE A 117 2.00 16.34 22.99
N CYS A 118 2.13 17.61 23.41
CA CYS A 118 3.00 18.58 22.73
C CYS A 118 4.46 18.14 22.69
N SER A 119 4.96 17.55 23.77
CA SER A 119 6.31 17.00 23.85
C SER A 119 6.50 15.83 22.88
N ALA A 120 5.51 14.94 22.78
CA ALA A 120 5.57 13.81 21.87
C ALA A 120 5.56 14.24 20.40
N VAL A 121 4.68 15.19 20.08
CA VAL A 121 4.61 15.83 18.75
C VAL A 121 5.95 16.47 18.38
N LEU A 122 6.57 17.23 19.30
CA LEU A 122 7.87 17.86 19.08
C LEU A 122 8.97 16.83 18.76
N VAL A 123 9.02 15.73 19.51
CA VAL A 123 10.04 14.68 19.28
C VAL A 123 9.81 13.98 17.95
N LEU A 124 8.57 13.62 17.61
CA LEU A 124 8.24 13.00 16.33
C LEU A 124 8.60 13.92 15.14
N ASP A 125 8.35 15.23 15.25
CA ASP A 125 8.76 16.21 14.25
C ASP A 125 10.28 16.28 14.08
N ARG A 126 11.04 16.19 15.18
CA ARG A 126 12.51 16.13 15.09
C ARG A 126 13.01 14.83 14.50
N LEU A 127 12.38 13.70 14.82
CA LEU A 127 12.71 12.41 14.19
C LEU A 127 12.45 12.46 12.67
N LYS A 128 11.35 13.07 12.24
CA LYS A 128 11.04 13.25 10.81
C LYS A 128 12.10 14.12 10.11
N GLN A 129 12.58 15.18 10.75
CA GLN A 129 13.59 16.07 10.17
C GLN A 129 14.95 15.39 9.95
N ILE A 130 15.29 14.41 10.78
CA ILE A 130 16.56 13.68 10.65
C ILE A 130 16.40 12.36 9.87
N SER A 131 15.23 12.11 9.25
CA SER A 131 14.92 10.85 8.55
C SER A 131 15.96 10.45 7.53
N MET A 132 16.45 11.41 6.74
CA MET A 132 17.46 11.20 5.71
C MET A 132 18.81 10.67 6.23
N THR A 133 19.11 10.89 7.51
CA THR A 133 20.35 10.37 8.13
C THR A 133 20.29 8.87 8.42
N MET A 134 19.11 8.24 8.28
CA MET A 134 18.87 6.85 8.64
C MET A 134 18.78 5.91 7.43
N VAL A 135 18.69 6.44 6.20
CA VAL A 135 18.39 5.68 4.98
C VAL A 135 19.43 4.58 4.69
N ASP A 136 20.71 4.84 4.98
CA ASP A 136 21.79 3.88 4.75
C ASP A 136 21.85 2.74 5.80
N HIS A 137 20.97 2.75 6.79
CA HIS A 137 20.98 1.72 7.84
C HIS A 137 20.44 0.38 7.31
N PRO A 138 21.11 -0.77 7.53
CA PRO A 138 20.71 -2.06 6.94
C PRO A 138 19.29 -2.54 7.30
N ARG A 139 18.73 -2.04 8.40
CA ARG A 139 17.38 -2.38 8.89
C ARG A 139 16.38 -1.24 8.69
N PHE A 140 16.68 -0.26 7.84
CA PHE A 140 15.81 0.90 7.63
C PHE A 140 14.38 0.49 7.24
N ASP A 141 14.22 -0.56 6.44
CA ASP A 141 12.93 -1.11 6.04
C ASP A 141 12.04 -1.52 7.24
N GLU A 142 12.63 -2.09 8.30
CA GLU A 142 11.92 -2.48 9.53
C GLU A 142 11.41 -1.26 10.31
N LEU A 143 12.08 -0.10 10.19
CA LEU A 143 11.79 1.06 11.03
C LEU A 143 10.39 1.63 10.78
N ALA A 144 9.93 1.64 9.52
CA ALA A 144 8.58 2.09 9.20
C ALA A 144 7.52 1.25 9.95
N LEU A 145 7.72 -0.07 10.00
CA LEU A 145 6.83 -1.00 10.70
C LEU A 145 6.90 -0.81 12.22
N ASP A 146 8.11 -0.69 12.79
CA ASP A 146 8.30 -0.40 14.21
C ASP A 146 7.64 0.95 14.61
N VAL A 147 7.68 1.96 13.74
CA VAL A 147 7.02 3.26 13.98
C VAL A 147 5.50 3.13 13.95
N LEU A 148 4.94 2.34 13.03
CA LEU A 148 3.48 2.13 12.93
C LEU A 148 2.89 1.45 14.17
N ALA A 149 3.67 0.67 14.94
CA ALA A 149 3.22 0.13 16.23
C ALA A 149 2.74 1.23 17.20
N ALA A 150 3.27 2.45 17.09
CA ALA A 150 2.85 3.58 17.91
C ALA A 150 1.46 4.14 17.54
N LEU A 151 0.77 3.63 16.50
CA LEU A 151 -0.63 3.97 16.19
C LEU A 151 -1.62 3.51 17.26
N ALA A 152 -1.24 2.52 18.08
CA ALA A 152 -1.98 2.11 19.26
C ALA A 152 -2.21 3.26 20.26
N ASN A 153 -1.47 4.36 20.15
CA ASN A 153 -1.67 5.57 20.95
C ASN A 153 -3.08 6.16 20.72
N PRO A 154 -3.87 6.50 21.76
CA PRO A 154 -5.24 6.97 21.57
C PRO A 154 -5.36 8.42 21.06
N ASN A 155 -4.26 9.19 21.02
CA ASN A 155 -4.30 10.60 20.68
C ASN A 155 -4.10 10.87 19.18
N PHE A 156 -5.05 11.58 18.56
CA PHE A 156 -5.01 11.91 17.13
C PHE A 156 -3.82 12.77 16.69
N ALA A 157 -3.40 13.74 17.49
CA ALA A 157 -2.24 14.57 17.14
C ALA A 157 -0.94 13.74 17.11
N VAL A 158 -0.81 12.77 18.02
CA VAL A 158 0.31 11.83 18.03
C VAL A 158 0.21 10.87 16.84
N ARG A 159 -0.95 10.23 16.61
CA ARG A 159 -1.19 9.35 15.46
C ARG A 159 -0.85 10.02 14.14
N LYS A 160 -1.30 11.27 13.93
CA LYS A 160 -0.97 12.05 12.73
C LYS A 160 0.53 12.20 12.53
N LYS A 161 1.28 12.48 13.60
CA LYS A 161 2.74 12.61 13.53
C LYS A 161 3.45 11.26 13.33
N VAL A 162 2.92 10.18 13.89
CA VAL A 162 3.40 8.81 13.64
C VAL A 162 3.21 8.42 12.18
N LEU A 163 2.02 8.63 11.59
CA LEU A 163 1.76 8.38 10.17
C LEU A 163 2.72 9.19 9.27
N ASN A 164 2.83 10.49 9.52
CA ASN A 164 3.73 11.38 8.80
C ASN A 164 5.21 10.95 8.89
N LEU A 165 5.61 10.31 9.99
CA LEU A 165 6.95 9.79 10.20
C LEU A 165 7.14 8.46 9.47
N ALA A 166 6.18 7.54 9.57
CA ALA A 166 6.20 6.26 8.87
C ALA A 166 6.28 6.46 7.34
N VAL A 167 5.52 7.40 6.79
CA VAL A 167 5.58 7.75 5.36
C VAL A 167 6.96 8.27 4.95
N SER A 168 7.67 8.98 5.84
CA SER A 168 9.05 9.43 5.58
C SER A 168 10.11 8.32 5.58
N PHE A 169 9.73 7.11 6.01
CA PHE A 169 10.58 5.91 6.04
C PHE A 169 10.19 4.88 4.98
N LEU A 170 9.28 5.23 4.07
CA LEU A 170 8.92 4.33 2.98
C LEU A 170 10.12 4.07 2.06
N THR A 171 10.23 2.82 1.64
CA THR A 171 11.15 2.31 0.63
C THR A 171 10.39 1.36 -0.30
N PRO A 172 10.93 1.02 -1.47
CA PRO A 172 10.35 -0.04 -2.30
C PRO A 172 10.25 -1.39 -1.57
N GLY A 173 11.12 -1.64 -0.58
CA GLY A 173 11.17 -2.88 0.19
C GLY A 173 10.09 -3.01 1.25
N ASN A 174 9.67 -1.91 1.88
CA ASN A 174 8.72 -1.93 3.00
C ASN A 174 7.31 -1.41 2.65
N VAL A 175 7.13 -0.70 1.53
CA VAL A 175 5.88 -0.01 1.22
C VAL A 175 4.66 -0.94 1.18
N ARG A 176 4.85 -2.20 0.76
CA ARG A 176 3.82 -3.24 0.78
C ARG A 176 3.29 -3.50 2.19
N ASP A 177 4.20 -3.75 3.12
CA ASP A 177 3.85 -4.12 4.48
C ASP A 177 3.24 -2.94 5.23
N VAL A 178 3.77 -1.74 4.98
CA VAL A 178 3.19 -0.49 5.49
C VAL A 178 1.77 -0.27 4.96
N LEU A 179 1.55 -0.38 3.65
CA LEU A 179 0.23 -0.18 3.04
C LEU A 179 -0.80 -1.16 3.59
N ARG A 180 -0.43 -2.45 3.69
CA ARG A 180 -1.27 -3.49 4.28
C ARG A 180 -1.67 -3.18 5.73
N ILE A 181 -0.72 -2.72 6.56
CA ILE A 181 -1.03 -2.33 7.95
C ILE A 181 -2.02 -1.17 7.98
N LEU A 182 -1.83 -0.16 7.13
CA LEU A 182 -2.70 1.02 7.09
C LEU A 182 -4.12 0.69 6.60
N MET A 183 -4.25 -0.19 5.61
CA MET A 183 -5.56 -0.66 5.12
C MET A 183 -6.29 -1.45 6.21
N ASN A 184 -5.62 -2.42 6.83
CA ASN A 184 -6.22 -3.19 7.93
C ASN A 184 -6.65 -2.28 9.10
N GLU A 185 -5.85 -1.27 9.45
CA GLU A 185 -6.21 -0.30 10.49
C GLU A 185 -7.40 0.57 10.08
N LEU A 186 -7.52 0.92 8.79
CA LEU A 186 -8.65 1.67 8.26
C LEU A 186 -9.95 0.86 8.34
N ASP A 187 -9.91 -0.43 7.99
CA ASP A 187 -11.06 -1.33 8.07
C ASP A 187 -11.52 -1.53 9.52
N LEU A 188 -10.55 -1.68 10.45
CA LEU A 188 -10.83 -1.71 11.89
C LEU A 188 -11.44 -0.39 12.38
N ALA A 189 -10.96 0.75 11.85
CA ALA A 189 -11.49 2.07 12.18
C ALA A 189 -12.86 2.37 11.56
N ALA A 190 -13.23 1.72 10.47
CA ALA A 190 -14.54 1.83 9.85
C ALA A 190 -15.61 1.00 10.58
N THR A 191 -15.21 -0.14 11.13
CA THR A 191 -16.10 -1.11 11.79
C THR A 191 -16.29 -0.84 13.29
N SER A 192 -15.27 -0.29 13.94
CA SER A 192 -15.35 0.20 15.32
C SER A 192 -15.78 1.66 15.26
N ASP A 193 -16.65 2.16 16.15
CA ASP A 193 -17.13 3.57 16.28
C ASP A 193 -16.00 4.63 16.50
N ILE A 194 -14.92 4.52 15.73
CA ILE A 194 -13.71 5.32 15.80
C ILE A 194 -13.97 6.59 14.99
N PRO A 195 -13.57 7.78 15.49
CA PRO A 195 -13.87 9.04 14.84
C PRO A 195 -13.40 9.11 13.38
N ILE A 196 -14.26 9.68 12.52
CA ILE A 196 -14.00 9.96 11.09
C ILE A 196 -12.67 10.70 10.87
N GLU A 197 -12.24 11.53 11.85
CA GLU A 197 -10.95 12.21 11.80
C GLU A 197 -9.79 11.23 11.62
N TYR A 198 -9.82 10.08 12.31
CA TYR A 198 -8.78 9.06 12.21
C TYR A 198 -8.79 8.30 10.89
N GLN A 199 -9.98 7.95 10.41
CA GLN A 199 -10.15 7.34 9.08
C GLN A 199 -9.55 8.24 8.01
N LYS A 200 -9.86 9.55 8.04
CA LYS A 200 -9.28 10.53 7.11
C LYS A 200 -7.76 10.61 7.19
N MET A 201 -7.18 10.52 8.39
CA MET A 201 -5.72 10.50 8.55
C MET A 201 -5.08 9.24 7.92
N LEU A 202 -5.73 8.09 8.03
CA LEU A 202 -5.28 6.84 7.40
C LEU A 202 -5.40 6.91 5.89
N GLU A 203 -6.52 7.41 5.36
CA GLU A 203 -6.73 7.65 3.93
C GLU A 203 -5.68 8.61 3.33
N GLU A 204 -5.37 9.71 4.03
CA GLU A 204 -4.31 10.65 3.65
C GLU A 204 -2.95 9.93 3.57
N ALA A 205 -2.61 9.09 4.55
CA ALA A 205 -1.36 8.34 4.57
C ALA A 205 -1.28 7.26 3.47
N ILE A 206 -2.38 6.55 3.21
CA ILE A 206 -2.51 5.57 2.12
C ILE A 206 -2.30 6.26 0.77
N THR A 207 -2.94 7.41 0.57
CA THR A 207 -2.80 8.22 -0.64
C THR A 207 -1.35 8.67 -0.83
N GLU A 208 -0.67 9.09 0.24
CA GLU A 208 0.73 9.47 0.18
C GLU A 208 1.62 8.28 -0.20
N CYS A 209 1.37 7.08 0.37
CA CYS A 209 2.07 5.84 -0.03
C CYS A 209 1.90 5.55 -1.52
N HIS A 210 0.66 5.56 -2.02
CA HIS A 210 0.32 5.36 -3.43
C HIS A 210 1.04 6.36 -4.36
N SER A 211 1.14 7.62 -3.92
CA SER A 211 1.81 8.66 -4.69
C SER A 211 3.33 8.50 -4.73
N ALA A 212 3.94 8.09 -3.61
CA ALA A 212 5.40 7.98 -3.46
C ALA A 212 5.99 6.75 -4.16
N TYR A 213 5.24 5.64 -4.20
CA TYR A 213 5.72 4.36 -4.73
C TYR A 213 4.75 3.74 -5.73
N ARG A 214 4.20 4.56 -6.64
CA ARG A 214 3.20 4.14 -7.63
C ARG A 214 3.60 2.87 -8.39
N GLU A 215 4.84 2.76 -8.86
CA GLU A 215 5.29 1.60 -9.64
C GLU A 215 5.41 0.32 -8.81
N SER A 216 5.95 0.42 -7.58
CA SER A 216 6.04 -0.70 -6.65
C SER A 216 4.64 -1.14 -6.19
N ILE A 217 3.74 -0.19 -5.98
CA ILE A 217 2.37 -0.42 -5.52
C ILE A 217 1.46 -0.93 -6.64
N MET A 218 1.70 -0.56 -7.91
CA MET A 218 1.02 -1.17 -9.06
C MET A 218 1.33 -2.66 -9.23
N GLN A 219 2.43 -3.15 -8.64
CA GLN A 219 2.71 -4.59 -8.51
C GLN A 219 1.99 -5.22 -7.31
N ILE A 220 1.45 -4.41 -6.38
CA ILE A 220 0.89 -4.81 -5.06
C ILE A 220 -0.64 -4.66 -4.99
N ILE A 221 -1.26 -3.70 -5.69
CA ILE A 221 -2.73 -3.46 -5.70
C ILE A 221 -3.51 -4.64 -6.31
N LEU A 222 -2.84 -5.62 -6.88
CA LEU A 222 -3.51 -6.76 -7.49
C LEU A 222 -3.62 -7.83 -6.42
N ASP A 223 -4.78 -7.87 -5.76
CA ASP A 223 -5.26 -9.07 -5.11
C ASP A 223 -4.92 -10.28 -6.00
N PRO A 224 -4.35 -11.39 -5.48
CA PRO A 224 -4.08 -12.59 -6.26
C PRO A 224 -5.26 -13.05 -7.13
N LYS A 225 -6.50 -12.70 -6.76
CA LYS A 225 -7.72 -12.97 -7.53
C LYS A 225 -7.83 -12.15 -8.84
N TYR A 226 -7.18 -10.99 -8.94
CA TYR A 226 -7.20 -10.10 -10.11
C TYR A 226 -5.95 -10.17 -10.98
N LEU A 227 -4.90 -10.88 -10.57
CA LEU A 227 -3.69 -11.04 -11.38
C LEU A 227 -4.01 -11.52 -12.79
N VAL A 228 -4.90 -12.52 -12.88
CA VAL A 228 -5.36 -13.07 -14.16
C VAL A 228 -6.07 -12.02 -15.01
N PHE A 229 -6.98 -11.25 -14.42
CA PHE A 229 -7.72 -10.18 -15.11
C PHE A 229 -6.78 -9.08 -15.63
N ILE A 230 -5.74 -8.76 -14.87
CA ILE A 230 -4.83 -7.67 -15.20
C ILE A 230 -3.78 -8.12 -16.22
N ASP A 231 -3.35 -9.37 -16.15
CA ASP A 231 -2.54 -9.98 -17.20
C ASP A 231 -3.34 -10.05 -18.50
N CYS A 232 -4.65 -10.34 -18.43
CA CYS A 232 -5.56 -10.26 -19.58
C CYS A 232 -5.65 -8.84 -20.18
N ILE A 233 -5.84 -7.81 -19.35
CA ILE A 233 -5.88 -6.40 -19.80
C ILE A 233 -4.54 -6.00 -20.43
N ARG A 234 -3.42 -6.31 -19.78
CA ARG A 234 -2.08 -6.01 -20.30
C ARG A 234 -1.85 -6.69 -21.65
N TYR A 235 -2.24 -7.95 -21.77
CA TYR A 235 -2.12 -8.69 -23.02
C TYR A 235 -2.91 -8.05 -24.16
N ILE A 236 -4.16 -7.64 -23.93
CA ILE A 236 -4.97 -6.96 -24.93
C ILE A 236 -4.38 -5.58 -25.26
N LYS A 237 -3.93 -4.83 -24.25
CA LYS A 237 -3.30 -3.53 -24.44
C LYS A 237 -2.01 -3.62 -25.27
N ASP A 238 -1.17 -4.61 -24.99
CA ASP A 238 0.04 -4.89 -25.77
C ASP A 238 -0.27 -5.27 -27.22
N ILE A 239 -1.51 -5.66 -27.56
CA ILE A 239 -1.92 -5.87 -28.95
C ILE A 239 -2.39 -4.55 -29.58
N MET A 240 -3.15 -3.75 -28.82
CA MET A 240 -3.72 -2.48 -29.27
C MET A 240 -2.66 -1.38 -29.48
N ASP A 241 -1.67 -1.29 -28.58
CA ASP A 241 -0.62 -0.25 -28.61
C ASP A 241 0.29 -0.36 -29.85
N TYR A 242 0.39 -1.54 -30.47
CA TYR A 242 1.20 -1.74 -31.69
C TYR A 242 0.48 -1.29 -32.98
N ASN A 243 -0.84 -1.10 -32.96
CA ASN A 243 -1.58 -0.64 -34.13
C ASN A 243 -2.87 0.08 -33.71
N THR A 244 -2.80 1.41 -33.64
CA THR A 244 -3.91 2.28 -33.24
C THR A 244 -5.15 2.20 -34.15
N LEU A 245 -5.02 1.65 -35.36
CA LEU A 245 -6.15 1.46 -36.28
C LEU A 245 -6.95 0.16 -36.01
N LEU A 246 -6.52 -0.67 -35.05
CA LEU A 246 -7.22 -1.91 -34.68
C LEU A 246 -8.50 -1.66 -33.88
N GLY A 247 -8.60 -0.57 -33.11
CA GLY A 247 -9.67 -0.32 -32.15
C GLY A 247 -11.09 -0.54 -32.71
N PRO A 248 -11.50 0.16 -33.80
CA PRO A 248 -12.85 0.04 -34.34
C PRO A 248 -13.19 -1.36 -34.89
N GLN A 249 -12.20 -2.09 -35.41
CA GLN A 249 -12.39 -3.46 -35.91
C GLN A 249 -12.46 -4.46 -34.76
N LEU A 250 -11.60 -4.27 -33.76
CA LEU A 250 -11.53 -5.09 -32.56
C LEU A 250 -12.81 -4.98 -31.75
N LEU A 251 -13.39 -3.78 -31.62
CA LEU A 251 -14.70 -3.54 -30.98
C LEU A 251 -15.79 -4.46 -31.52
N LYS A 252 -16.01 -4.44 -32.84
CA LYS A 252 -17.04 -5.25 -33.51
C LYS A 252 -16.81 -6.75 -33.35
N CYS A 253 -15.55 -7.17 -33.27
CA CYS A 253 -15.21 -8.58 -33.12
C CYS A 253 -15.32 -9.04 -31.67
N LEU A 254 -14.90 -8.22 -30.69
CA LEU A 254 -15.09 -8.47 -29.26
C LEU A 254 -16.58 -8.61 -28.91
N LEU A 255 -17.43 -7.70 -29.41
CA LEU A 255 -18.89 -7.78 -29.21
C LEU A 255 -19.49 -9.10 -29.72
N ARG A 256 -18.99 -9.62 -30.84
CA ARG A 256 -19.47 -10.91 -31.40
C ARG A 256 -18.90 -12.12 -30.65
N ALA A 257 -17.67 -11.99 -30.13
CA ALA A 257 -16.91 -13.09 -29.56
C ALA A 257 -17.12 -13.26 -28.05
N LEU A 258 -17.60 -12.23 -27.35
CA LEU A 258 -17.88 -12.24 -25.90
C LEU A 258 -18.68 -13.46 -25.43
N ARG A 259 -19.66 -13.92 -26.22
CA ARG A 259 -20.47 -15.13 -25.92
C ARG A 259 -19.69 -16.44 -25.84
N HIS A 260 -18.45 -16.45 -26.32
CA HIS A 260 -17.57 -17.62 -26.29
C HIS A 260 -16.65 -17.64 -25.07
N VAL A 261 -16.61 -16.55 -24.30
CA VAL A 261 -15.81 -16.44 -23.07
C VAL A 261 -16.50 -17.19 -21.93
N ARG A 262 -15.71 -17.97 -21.18
CA ARG A 262 -16.14 -18.81 -20.06
C ARG A 262 -15.56 -18.30 -18.73
N SER A 263 -14.37 -17.72 -18.74
CA SER A 263 -13.67 -17.20 -17.57
C SER A 263 -14.12 -15.80 -17.20
N SER A 264 -14.39 -15.58 -15.90
CA SER A 264 -14.82 -14.30 -15.36
C SER A 264 -13.77 -13.18 -15.58
N PRO A 265 -12.48 -13.38 -15.24
CA PRO A 265 -11.41 -12.45 -15.59
C PRO A 265 -11.27 -12.10 -17.08
N VAL A 266 -11.41 -13.10 -17.96
CA VAL A 266 -11.28 -12.91 -19.42
C VAL A 266 -12.45 -12.08 -19.94
N CYS A 267 -13.64 -12.32 -19.40
CA CYS A 267 -14.86 -11.63 -19.75
C CYS A 267 -14.79 -10.15 -19.34
N ALA A 268 -14.39 -9.87 -18.10
CA ALA A 268 -14.20 -8.50 -17.62
C ALA A 268 -13.12 -7.75 -18.41
N ALA A 269 -12.02 -8.41 -18.77
CA ALA A 269 -10.97 -7.79 -19.60
C ALA A 269 -11.48 -7.49 -21.03
N ALA A 270 -12.36 -8.32 -21.59
CA ALA A 270 -12.99 -8.06 -22.87
C ALA A 270 -13.98 -6.89 -22.80
N VAL A 271 -14.75 -6.75 -21.72
CA VAL A 271 -15.62 -5.58 -21.48
C VAL A 271 -14.79 -4.29 -21.35
N TRP A 272 -13.69 -4.33 -20.61
CA TRP A 272 -12.73 -3.22 -20.55
C TRP A 272 -12.17 -2.86 -21.93
N ALA A 273 -11.82 -3.85 -22.75
CA ALA A 273 -11.33 -3.59 -24.10
C ALA A 273 -12.39 -2.95 -24.99
N ILE A 274 -13.66 -3.35 -24.86
CA ILE A 274 -14.79 -2.77 -25.59
C ILE A 274 -14.99 -1.29 -25.21
N SER A 275 -14.91 -0.94 -23.93
CA SER A 275 -15.04 0.45 -23.52
C SER A 275 -13.89 1.31 -24.04
N VAL A 276 -12.67 0.78 -24.06
CA VAL A 276 -11.51 1.52 -24.59
C VAL A 276 -11.56 1.65 -26.12
N CYS A 277 -12.20 0.71 -26.82
CA CYS A 277 -12.33 0.76 -28.28
C CYS A 277 -13.55 1.54 -28.78
N SER A 278 -14.42 2.03 -27.89
CA SER A 278 -15.63 2.77 -28.26
C SER A 278 -15.32 4.27 -28.31
N ASP A 279 -15.00 4.79 -29.50
CA ASP A 279 -14.61 6.20 -29.68
C ASP A 279 -15.80 7.13 -30.01
N SER A 280 -16.97 6.57 -30.32
CA SER A 280 -18.14 7.32 -30.75
C SER A 280 -19.41 6.92 -30.01
N LEU A 281 -20.26 7.91 -29.71
CA LEU A 281 -21.50 7.75 -28.94
C LEU A 281 -22.44 6.67 -29.52
N LEU A 282 -22.50 6.52 -30.85
CA LEU A 282 -23.27 5.47 -31.51
C LEU A 282 -22.69 4.07 -31.27
N GLU A 283 -21.37 3.93 -31.27
CA GLU A 283 -20.67 2.68 -31.00
C GLU A 283 -20.76 2.29 -29.53
N THR A 284 -20.61 3.25 -28.63
CA THR A 284 -20.80 3.11 -27.18
C THR A 284 -22.20 2.58 -26.87
N ARG A 285 -23.25 3.22 -27.42
CA ARG A 285 -24.64 2.80 -27.24
C ARG A 285 -24.92 1.42 -27.85
N GLY A 286 -24.37 1.14 -29.04
CA GLY A 286 -24.49 -0.16 -29.69
C GLY A 286 -23.81 -1.29 -28.90
N ALA A 287 -22.63 -1.01 -28.34
CA ALA A 287 -21.90 -1.92 -27.47
C ALA A 287 -22.67 -2.20 -26.17
N MET A 288 -23.22 -1.17 -25.54
CA MET A 288 -24.02 -1.32 -24.32
C MET A 288 -25.25 -2.21 -24.56
N VAL A 289 -26.04 -1.95 -25.61
CA VAL A 289 -27.23 -2.74 -25.95
C VAL A 289 -26.87 -4.20 -26.25
N ALA A 290 -25.71 -4.44 -26.86
CA ALA A 290 -25.24 -5.80 -27.12
C ALA A 290 -24.77 -6.52 -25.84
N ILE A 291 -24.13 -5.81 -24.91
CA ILE A 291 -23.55 -6.41 -23.70
C ILE A 291 -24.60 -6.59 -22.60
N LEU A 292 -25.52 -5.64 -22.42
CA LEU A 292 -26.47 -5.62 -21.31
C LEU A 292 -27.26 -6.94 -21.12
N PRO A 293 -27.76 -7.62 -22.17
CA PRO A 293 -28.45 -8.91 -22.03
C PRO A 293 -27.55 -10.04 -21.51
N LEU A 294 -26.23 -9.96 -21.76
CA LEU A 294 -25.25 -10.97 -21.36
C LEU A 294 -24.94 -10.90 -19.85
N PHE A 295 -25.16 -9.74 -19.23
CA PHE A 295 -24.78 -9.46 -17.84
C PHE A 295 -25.97 -9.13 -16.93
N LYS A 296 -27.18 -9.03 -17.47
CA LYS A 296 -28.40 -8.70 -16.72
C LYS A 296 -28.53 -9.49 -15.41
N ASP A 297 -28.32 -10.79 -15.51
CA ASP A 297 -28.45 -11.72 -14.40
C ASP A 297 -27.32 -11.58 -13.33
N LEU A 298 -26.11 -11.17 -13.74
CA LEU A 298 -25.01 -10.81 -12.83
C LEU A 298 -25.34 -9.52 -12.06
N MET A 299 -25.89 -8.53 -12.77
CA MET A 299 -26.33 -7.24 -12.22
C MET A 299 -27.48 -7.44 -11.23
N ASP A 300 -28.46 -8.27 -11.57
CA ASP A 300 -29.60 -8.59 -10.70
C ASP A 300 -29.14 -9.27 -9.39
N ARG A 301 -28.11 -10.12 -9.43
CA ARG A 301 -27.52 -10.72 -8.22
C ARG A 301 -26.79 -9.72 -7.35
N ARG A 302 -26.05 -8.79 -7.94
CA ARG A 302 -25.40 -7.70 -7.22
C ARG A 302 -26.42 -6.81 -6.51
N ASP A 303 -27.52 -6.48 -7.17
CA ASP A 303 -28.60 -5.71 -6.54
C ASP A 303 -29.19 -6.44 -5.34
N ILE A 304 -29.35 -7.76 -5.45
CA ILE A 304 -29.76 -8.62 -4.34
C ILE A 304 -28.70 -8.63 -3.21
N GLU A 305 -27.41 -8.74 -3.51
CA GLU A 305 -26.33 -8.69 -2.52
C GLU A 305 -26.27 -7.34 -1.81
N LYS A 306 -26.39 -6.22 -2.54
CA LYS A 306 -26.50 -4.87 -1.98
C LYS A 306 -27.69 -4.72 -1.04
N LEU A 307 -28.82 -5.34 -1.38
CA LEU A 307 -30.03 -5.39 -0.56
C LEU A 307 -29.86 -6.24 0.72
N ILE A 308 -29.15 -7.37 0.63
CA ILE A 308 -28.89 -8.27 1.76
C ILE A 308 -27.90 -7.64 2.76
N ILE A 309 -26.92 -6.92 2.24
CA ILE A 309 -25.76 -6.43 2.98
C ILE A 309 -25.98 -5.03 3.59
N GLY A 310 -27.04 -4.32 3.19
CA GLY A 310 -27.34 -3.00 3.75
C GLY A 310 -26.26 -1.96 3.49
N GLY A 311 -25.53 -2.09 2.38
CA GLY A 311 -24.51 -1.13 1.94
C GLY A 311 -23.14 -1.19 2.61
N GLY A 312 -22.79 -2.26 3.34
CA GLY A 312 -21.43 -2.47 3.86
C GLY A 312 -20.75 -3.71 3.26
N GLU A 313 -19.85 -3.54 2.29
CA GLU A 313 -19.15 -4.63 1.59
C GLU A 313 -18.71 -5.76 2.53
N VAL A 314 -19.25 -6.96 2.31
CA VAL A 314 -18.75 -8.19 2.96
C VAL A 314 -17.77 -8.84 2.01
N GLU A 315 -16.50 -8.94 2.42
CA GLU A 315 -15.52 -9.81 1.80
C GLU A 315 -16.01 -11.25 1.89
N HIS A 316 -16.64 -11.74 0.82
CA HIS A 316 -16.77 -13.17 0.63
C HIS A 316 -15.38 -13.72 0.31
N GLU A 317 -14.77 -14.43 1.27
CA GLU A 317 -13.71 -15.40 1.04
C GLU A 317 -14.21 -16.45 0.05
N CYS A 318 -14.11 -16.14 -1.25
CA CYS A 318 -14.50 -17.07 -2.30
C CYS A 318 -13.28 -17.92 -2.67
N MET A 319 -13.37 -19.22 -2.40
CA MET A 319 -12.40 -20.25 -2.77
C MET A 319 -12.21 -20.34 -4.30
N LEU A 320 -11.48 -19.42 -4.92
CA LEU A 320 -11.11 -19.48 -6.35
C LEU A 320 -9.63 -19.83 -6.58
N ALA A 321 -8.82 -19.92 -5.52
CA ALA A 321 -7.38 -20.11 -5.64
C ALA A 321 -6.93 -21.47 -6.21
N SER A 322 -7.78 -22.52 -6.20
CA SER A 322 -7.31 -23.88 -6.52
C SER A 322 -7.49 -24.33 -7.98
N TYR A 323 -8.32 -23.66 -8.79
CA TYR A 323 -8.59 -24.12 -10.17
C TYR A 323 -7.91 -23.24 -11.24
N CYS A 324 -7.65 -21.96 -10.97
CA CYS A 324 -7.01 -21.05 -11.93
C CYS A 324 -5.48 -21.13 -11.91
N TYR A 325 -4.90 -21.52 -10.77
CA TYR A 325 -3.49 -21.87 -10.64
C TYR A 325 -3.41 -23.36 -10.35
N GLY A 326 -3.04 -24.18 -11.32
CA GLY A 326 -2.84 -25.62 -11.13
C GLY A 326 -1.66 -25.90 -10.19
N VAL A 327 -1.85 -25.75 -8.89
CA VAL A 327 -0.92 -26.21 -7.86
C VAL A 327 -1.54 -27.43 -7.19
N LYS A 328 -1.40 -28.59 -7.83
CA LYS A 328 -1.32 -29.84 -7.08
C LYS A 328 0.13 -30.07 -6.73
N GLU A 329 0.40 -30.25 -5.44
CA GLU A 329 1.70 -30.71 -4.95
C GLU A 329 2.14 -31.95 -5.72
N ARG A 330 3.41 -31.92 -6.17
CA ARG A 330 4.19 -33.04 -6.71
C ARG A 330 3.70 -33.61 -8.04
N ASP A 331 4.39 -33.30 -9.14
CA ASP A 331 5.56 -34.03 -9.61
C ASP A 331 6.22 -33.28 -10.78
N ALA A 332 7.51 -33.52 -10.97
CA ALA A 332 8.30 -32.89 -12.02
C ALA A 332 7.82 -33.32 -13.42
N GLN A 333 7.86 -32.37 -14.36
CA GLN A 333 7.72 -32.54 -15.81
C GLN A 333 6.32 -32.31 -16.42
N GLU A 334 5.80 -31.08 -16.38
CA GLU A 334 4.83 -30.59 -17.38
C GLU A 334 4.87 -29.05 -17.42
N GLN A 335 4.99 -28.47 -18.62
CA GLN A 335 4.95 -27.02 -18.81
C GLN A 335 3.55 -26.53 -18.42
N HIS A 336 3.45 -25.81 -17.30
CA HIS A 336 2.21 -25.21 -16.82
C HIS A 336 1.72 -24.16 -17.83
N LEU A 337 0.80 -24.55 -18.71
CA LEU A 337 0.06 -23.63 -19.59
C LEU A 337 -0.95 -22.87 -18.73
N GLN A 338 -0.87 -21.53 -18.71
CA GLN A 338 -1.83 -20.69 -17.99
C GLN A 338 -3.21 -20.81 -18.65
N PRO A 339 -4.25 -21.35 -17.98
CA PRO A 339 -5.55 -21.61 -18.60
C PRO A 339 -6.25 -20.36 -19.16
N TRP A 340 -6.07 -19.21 -18.49
CA TRP A 340 -6.59 -17.93 -18.95
C TRP A 340 -5.93 -17.45 -20.25
N LEU A 341 -4.64 -17.73 -20.43
CA LEU A 341 -3.88 -17.32 -21.60
C LEU A 341 -4.36 -18.11 -22.82
N MET A 342 -4.61 -19.41 -22.65
CA MET A 342 -5.20 -20.25 -23.71
C MET A 342 -6.57 -19.74 -24.15
N GLU A 343 -7.42 -19.38 -23.19
CA GLU A 343 -8.75 -18.86 -23.47
C GLU A 343 -8.70 -17.47 -24.12
N MET A 344 -7.77 -16.61 -23.68
CA MET A 344 -7.51 -15.32 -24.32
C MET A 344 -6.98 -15.47 -25.74
N GLU A 345 -6.06 -16.40 -25.98
CA GLU A 345 -5.54 -16.69 -27.31
C GLU A 345 -6.62 -17.30 -28.22
N GLU A 346 -7.47 -18.18 -27.68
CA GLU A 346 -8.64 -18.69 -28.41
C GLU A 346 -9.62 -17.56 -28.76
N LEU A 347 -9.90 -16.65 -27.83
CA LEU A 347 -10.74 -15.48 -28.07
C LEU A 347 -10.16 -14.59 -29.18
N LEU A 348 -8.89 -14.21 -29.08
CA LEU A 348 -8.25 -13.23 -29.97
C LEU A 348 -7.88 -13.83 -31.33
N PHE A 349 -7.25 -14.99 -31.37
CA PHE A 349 -6.73 -15.55 -32.62
C PHE A 349 -7.73 -16.46 -33.34
N VAL A 350 -8.61 -17.17 -32.60
CA VAL A 350 -9.56 -18.11 -33.20
C VAL A 350 -10.93 -17.45 -33.42
N HIS A 351 -11.52 -16.85 -32.38
CA HIS A 351 -12.86 -16.27 -32.49
C HIS A 351 -12.87 -14.89 -33.16
N ILE A 352 -11.87 -14.06 -32.90
CA ILE A 352 -11.73 -12.73 -33.53
C ILE A 352 -10.94 -12.82 -34.85
N GLY A 353 -10.08 -13.83 -35.03
CA GLY A 353 -9.28 -14.00 -36.24
C GLY A 353 -8.14 -12.98 -36.34
N LEU A 354 -7.60 -12.54 -35.21
CA LEU A 354 -6.40 -11.70 -35.14
C LEU A 354 -5.23 -12.49 -35.75
N THR A 355 -4.39 -11.83 -36.54
CA THR A 355 -3.19 -12.44 -37.12
C THR A 355 -1.99 -11.55 -36.87
N ARG A 356 -0.87 -12.16 -36.47
CA ARG A 356 0.40 -11.46 -36.27
C ARG A 356 1.13 -11.34 -37.61
N GLN A 357 1.46 -10.11 -38.00
CA GLN A 357 2.19 -9.79 -39.21
C GLN A 357 3.71 -9.94 -39.01
N ALA A 358 4.45 -9.96 -40.13
CA ALA A 358 5.90 -10.14 -40.13
C ALA A 358 6.67 -8.98 -39.45
N ASP A 359 6.08 -7.79 -39.37
CA ASP A 359 6.62 -6.62 -38.67
C ASP A 359 6.30 -6.62 -37.16
N GLY A 360 5.58 -7.63 -36.68
CA GLY A 360 5.15 -7.75 -35.29
C GLY A 360 3.80 -7.07 -34.99
N SER A 361 3.19 -6.36 -35.96
CA SER A 361 1.87 -5.77 -35.82
C SER A 361 0.75 -6.83 -35.88
N TYR A 362 -0.45 -6.46 -35.45
CA TYR A 362 -1.64 -7.31 -35.55
C TYR A 362 -2.63 -6.76 -36.58
N ALA A 363 -3.32 -7.66 -37.27
CA ALA A 363 -4.43 -7.34 -38.17
C ALA A 363 -5.55 -8.38 -38.07
N ILE A 364 -6.80 -7.91 -38.19
CA ILE A 364 -7.99 -8.75 -38.29
C ILE A 364 -8.27 -8.97 -39.77
N ALA A 365 -8.36 -10.22 -40.21
CA ALA A 365 -8.68 -10.52 -41.60
C ALA A 365 -10.07 -9.93 -41.93
N SER A 366 -10.12 -8.94 -42.81
CA SER A 366 -11.40 -8.43 -43.34
C SER A 366 -12.11 -9.57 -44.05
N SER A 367 -13.12 -10.15 -43.40
CA SER A 367 -13.97 -11.18 -43.99
C SER A 367 -14.60 -10.65 -45.28
N SER A 368 -14.00 -11.00 -46.41
CA SER A 368 -14.60 -10.88 -47.72
C SER A 368 -15.82 -11.81 -47.78
N LYS A 369 -17.01 -11.19 -47.80
CA LYS A 369 -18.39 -11.70 -48.00
C LYS A 369 -19.28 -11.76 -46.75
N SER A 370 -20.04 -10.68 -46.54
CA SER A 370 -21.50 -10.81 -46.36
C SER A 370 -22.20 -9.55 -46.86
N SER A 371 -22.79 -9.66 -48.05
CA SER A 371 -23.93 -8.85 -48.44
C SER A 371 -25.07 -9.11 -47.46
N ALA A 372 -25.30 -8.19 -46.53
CA ALA A 372 -26.56 -8.10 -45.79
C ALA A 372 -26.76 -6.64 -45.39
N SER A 373 -27.67 -6.00 -46.10
CA SER A 373 -28.36 -4.80 -45.66
C SER A 373 -29.21 -5.13 -44.44
N SER A 374 -28.75 -4.83 -43.24
CA SER A 374 -29.56 -4.26 -42.16
C SER A 374 -28.66 -3.93 -40.98
N GLU A 375 -28.93 -2.77 -40.38
CA GLU A 375 -28.52 -2.44 -39.03
C GLU A 375 -29.22 -3.41 -38.06
N ASP A 376 -28.69 -4.62 -37.88
CA ASP A 376 -29.14 -5.52 -36.83
C ASP A 376 -27.94 -5.98 -36.01
N VAL A 377 -27.86 -5.44 -34.80
CA VAL A 377 -27.06 -6.01 -33.71
C VAL A 377 -27.53 -7.46 -33.53
N PRO A 378 -26.65 -8.47 -33.60
CA PRO A 378 -27.07 -9.87 -33.53
C PRO A 378 -27.79 -10.12 -32.18
N SER A 379 -28.99 -10.71 -32.22
CA SER A 379 -29.71 -11.04 -30.98
C SER A 379 -28.92 -12.09 -30.19
N LEU A 380 -28.69 -11.79 -28.92
CA LEU A 380 -27.82 -12.54 -28.00
C LEU A 380 -28.63 -13.43 -27.04
N ASP A 381 -29.87 -13.77 -27.40
CA ASP A 381 -30.88 -14.42 -26.53
C ASP A 381 -30.51 -15.82 -26.02
N HIS A 382 -29.40 -16.43 -26.44
CA HIS A 382 -29.00 -17.79 -26.06
C HIS A 382 -27.56 -17.82 -25.56
N THR A 383 -27.35 -17.52 -24.28
CA THR A 383 -26.03 -17.64 -23.63
C THR A 383 -26.06 -18.44 -22.33
N ASP A 384 -26.33 -19.74 -22.44
CA ASP A 384 -26.17 -20.71 -21.33
C ASP A 384 -24.73 -20.75 -20.76
N ASN A 385 -23.74 -20.25 -21.51
CA ASN A 385 -22.32 -20.25 -21.11
C ASN A 385 -21.97 -19.20 -20.04
N LEU A 386 -22.73 -18.11 -19.93
CA LEU A 386 -22.52 -17.06 -18.92
C LEU A 386 -23.13 -17.41 -17.55
N ALA A 387 -24.01 -18.41 -17.50
CA ALA A 387 -24.58 -18.94 -16.25
C ALA A 387 -23.51 -19.54 -15.32
N PHE A 388 -22.34 -19.96 -15.84
CA PHE A 388 -21.19 -20.39 -15.04
C PHE A 388 -20.40 -19.22 -14.44
N LEU A 389 -20.33 -18.09 -15.15
CA LEU A 389 -19.73 -16.84 -14.69
C LEU A 389 -20.49 -16.32 -13.46
N MET A 390 -21.82 -16.44 -13.47
CA MET A 390 -22.69 -16.13 -12.34
C MET A 390 -22.52 -17.04 -11.12
N GLN A 391 -22.12 -18.30 -11.33
CA GLN A 391 -21.91 -19.25 -10.23
C GLN A 391 -20.59 -19.01 -9.48
N SER A 392 -19.71 -18.13 -9.98
CA SER A 392 -18.44 -17.79 -9.32
C SER A 392 -18.61 -16.94 -8.07
N GLY A 393 -19.70 -16.17 -7.95
CA GLY A 393 -20.01 -15.36 -6.76
C GLY A 393 -19.06 -14.18 -6.52
N ASP A 394 -18.42 -13.64 -7.57
CA ASP A 394 -17.46 -12.53 -7.44
C ASP A 394 -18.15 -11.16 -7.58
N ALA A 395 -18.62 -10.62 -6.45
CA ALA A 395 -19.32 -9.33 -6.35
C ALA A 395 -18.48 -8.14 -6.85
N LEU A 396 -17.16 -8.18 -6.63
CA LEU A 396 -16.26 -7.08 -6.96
C LEU A 396 -15.93 -7.01 -8.45
N LEU A 397 -15.87 -8.16 -9.14
CA LEU A 397 -15.78 -8.16 -10.60
C LEU A 397 -17.10 -7.68 -11.24
N ALA A 398 -18.24 -7.97 -10.62
CA ALA A 398 -19.51 -7.40 -11.02
C ALA A 398 -19.53 -5.86 -10.84
N ASP A 399 -18.98 -5.34 -9.73
CA ASP A 399 -18.79 -3.89 -9.52
C ASP A 399 -17.93 -3.25 -10.60
N PHE A 400 -16.80 -3.88 -10.96
CA PHE A 400 -15.94 -3.38 -12.03
C PHE A 400 -16.64 -3.36 -13.39
N VAL A 401 -17.32 -4.46 -13.75
CA VAL A 401 -18.06 -4.54 -15.01
C VAL A 401 -19.16 -3.49 -15.04
N GLU A 402 -19.86 -3.29 -13.93
CA GLU A 402 -20.86 -2.24 -13.82
C GLU A 402 -20.28 -0.84 -13.96
N ASP A 403 -19.18 -0.52 -13.27
CA ASP A 403 -18.50 0.77 -13.40
C ASP A 403 -18.06 1.03 -14.86
N MET A 404 -17.55 0.00 -15.55
CA MET A 404 -17.22 0.12 -16.98
C MET A 404 -18.47 0.29 -17.85
N LEU A 405 -19.59 -0.36 -17.52
CA LEU A 405 -20.87 -0.16 -18.20
C LEU A 405 -21.47 1.24 -17.91
N SER A 406 -21.29 1.78 -16.71
CA SER A 406 -21.70 3.13 -16.32
C SER A 406 -20.86 4.20 -17.03
N LYS A 407 -19.55 3.99 -17.18
CA LYS A 407 -18.68 4.85 -17.99
C LYS A 407 -19.07 4.87 -19.47
N LEU A 408 -19.54 3.74 -19.99
CA LEU A 408 -20.15 3.68 -21.32
C LEU A 408 -21.48 4.46 -21.42
N VAL A 409 -22.09 4.87 -20.30
CA VAL A 409 -23.32 5.69 -20.27
C VAL A 409 -23.00 7.16 -20.03
N ASP A 410 -22.06 7.47 -19.13
CA ASP A 410 -21.79 8.85 -18.68
C ASP A 410 -21.08 9.73 -19.73
N GLU A 411 -20.54 9.17 -20.82
CA GLU A 411 -20.10 9.96 -21.99
C GLU A 411 -21.27 10.67 -22.73
N ASP A 412 -22.51 10.54 -22.25
CA ASP A 412 -23.70 11.28 -22.71
C ASP A 412 -23.81 12.72 -22.14
N GLU A 413 -23.07 13.13 -21.10
CA GLU A 413 -23.31 14.42 -20.40
C GLU A 413 -22.29 15.57 -20.59
N GLU A 414 -21.25 15.44 -21.43
CA GLU A 414 -20.35 16.56 -21.82
C GLU A 414 -20.50 17.07 -23.26
#